data_AF-A0A1I0MD97-F1
#
_entry.id   AF-A0A1I0MD97-F1
#
_cell.length_a   1.000
_cell.length_b   1.000
_cell.length_c   1.000
_cell.angle_alpha   90.00
_cell.angle_beta   90.00
_cell.angle_gamma   90.00
#
_symmetry.space_group_name_H-M   'P 1'
#
loop_
_entity.id
_entity.type
_entity.pdbx_description
1 polymer ?
#
loop_
_entity_poly.entity_id
_entity_poly.type
_entity_poly.pdbx_seq_one_letter_code
_entity_poly.pdbx_strand_id
1 'polypeptide(L)'
;MVEISTDTDTEPELGTATIVYEPTDGEIERVTVDNDRIAYFQDHWLFAYGTDEDGNDVVRRVPKQRVHYVERSVEELEETFESGLEKAKGKLEDLRD
;
A
#
# COMPACT_ATOMS: atom_id res chain seq x y z
N MET A 1 -32.57 -0.17 30.00
CA MET A 1 -31.48 -0.77 29.22
C MET A 1 -30.92 0.33 28.36
N VAL A 2 -29.68 0.73 28.61
CA VAL A 2 -28.94 1.68 27.75
C VAL A 2 -28.25 0.81 26.71
N GLU A 3 -28.61 1.01 25.46
CA GLU A 3 -27.91 0.43 24.32
C GLU A 3 -26.58 1.17 24.21
N ILE A 4 -25.52 0.56 24.76
CA ILE A 4 -24.16 0.97 24.43
C ILE A 4 -23.93 0.57 22.98
N SER A 5 -24.05 1.52 22.05
CA SER A 5 -23.45 1.39 20.74
C SER A 5 -21.97 1.10 20.97
N THR A 6 -21.54 -0.11 20.67
CA THR A 6 -20.13 -0.45 20.58
C THR A 6 -19.59 0.33 19.38
N ASP A 7 -19.10 1.54 19.64
CA ASP A 7 -18.08 2.19 18.82
C ASP A 7 -16.88 1.23 18.84
N THR A 8 -16.92 0.26 17.92
CA THR A 8 -15.74 -0.52 17.57
C THR A 8 -14.79 0.49 16.95
N ASP A 9 -13.73 0.80 17.69
CA ASP A 9 -12.51 1.46 17.23
C ASP A 9 -12.06 0.76 15.95
N THR A 10 -12.63 1.16 14.82
CA THR A 10 -12.36 0.58 13.52
C THR A 10 -11.22 1.42 13.02
N GLU A 11 -10.01 0.86 13.11
CA GLU A 11 -8.82 1.43 12.48
C GLU A 11 -9.21 1.93 11.08
N PRO A 12 -8.85 3.17 10.71
CA PRO A 12 -9.26 3.73 9.43
C PRO A 12 -8.88 2.73 8.34
N GLU A 13 -9.81 2.40 7.44
CA GLU A 13 -9.61 1.41 6.38
C GLU A 13 -8.66 1.99 5.31
N LEU A 14 -7.37 2.14 5.63
CA LEU A 14 -6.35 2.84 4.82
C LEU A 14 -6.16 2.30 3.38
N GLY A 15 -6.92 1.29 2.97
CA GLY A 15 -6.81 0.58 1.70
C GLY A 15 -5.77 -0.53 1.75
N THR A 16 -5.47 -1.10 0.58
CA THR A 16 -4.55 -2.23 0.44
C THR A 16 -3.36 -1.89 -0.44
N ALA A 17 -2.25 -2.58 -0.21
CA ALA A 17 -1.06 -2.56 -1.04
C ALA A 17 -0.80 -3.93 -1.63
N THR A 18 -0.45 -3.97 -2.91
CA THR A 18 0.11 -5.15 -3.56
C THR A 18 1.58 -4.92 -3.84
N ILE A 19 2.45 -5.80 -3.34
CA ILE A 19 3.88 -5.83 -3.61
C ILE A 19 4.24 -7.05 -4.45
N VAL A 20 5.04 -6.85 -5.50
CA VAL A 20 5.61 -7.92 -6.32
C VAL A 20 7.12 -7.87 -6.24
N TYR A 21 7.74 -8.99 -5.85
CA TYR A 21 9.16 -9.05 -5.51
C TYR A 21 9.77 -10.42 -5.78
N GLU A 22 11.09 -10.45 -5.91
CA GLU A 22 11.88 -11.68 -6.05
C GLU A 22 12.47 -12.10 -4.68
N PRO A 23 12.06 -13.25 -4.11
CA PRO A 23 12.67 -13.80 -2.91
C PRO A 23 14.08 -14.34 -3.20
N THR A 24 14.88 -14.57 -2.15
CA THR A 24 16.27 -15.04 -2.32
C THR A 24 16.39 -16.41 -3.00
N ASP A 25 15.39 -17.26 -2.86
CA ASP A 25 15.48 -18.70 -3.19
C ASP A 25 14.45 -19.15 -4.23
N GLY A 26 13.78 -18.22 -4.92
CA GLY A 26 12.58 -18.61 -5.67
C GLY A 26 12.15 -17.65 -6.75
N GLU A 27 10.98 -17.97 -7.29
CA GLU A 27 10.31 -17.21 -8.33
C GLU A 27 9.64 -15.96 -7.77
N ILE A 28 9.32 -15.02 -8.66
CA ILE A 28 8.66 -13.76 -8.31
C ILE A 28 7.35 -14.04 -7.55
N GLU A 29 7.22 -13.45 -6.37
CA GLU A 29 6.04 -13.54 -5.50
C GLU A 29 5.20 -12.26 -5.54
N ARG A 30 3.89 -12.41 -5.35
CA ARG A 30 2.92 -11.31 -5.21
C ARG A 30 2.22 -11.44 -3.86
N VAL A 31 2.21 -10.36 -3.09
CA VAL A 31 1.54 -10.31 -1.77
C VAL A 31 0.67 -9.06 -1.69
N THR A 32 -0.55 -9.21 -1.18
CA THR A 32 -1.47 -8.11 -0.90
C THR A 32 -1.68 -8.00 0.61
N VAL A 33 -1.54 -6.79 1.15
CA VAL A 33 -1.61 -6.48 2.58
C VAL A 33 -2.36 -5.16 2.79
N ASP A 34 -2.81 -4.88 4.01
CA ASP A 34 -3.32 -3.56 4.39
C ASP A 34 -2.21 -2.51 4.32
N ASN A 35 -2.56 -1.26 3.98
CA ASN A 35 -1.58 -0.19 3.81
C ASN A 35 -0.76 0.12 5.09
N ASP A 36 -1.33 -0.09 6.28
CA ASP A 36 -0.61 0.02 7.56
C ASP A 36 0.47 -1.07 7.73
N ARG A 37 0.25 -2.23 7.11
CA ARG A 37 1.12 -3.41 7.24
C ARG A 37 2.25 -3.46 6.22
N ILE A 38 2.49 -2.36 5.51
CA ILE A 38 3.60 -2.21 4.55
C ILE A 38 4.29 -0.84 4.68
N ALA A 39 5.62 -0.87 4.76
CA ALA A 39 6.45 0.33 4.87
C ALA A 39 7.70 0.25 3.98
N TYR A 40 8.25 1.40 3.66
CA TYR A 40 9.56 1.53 3.03
C TYR A 40 10.54 2.20 3.99
N PHE A 41 11.66 1.53 4.31
CA PHE A 41 12.65 2.01 5.25
C PHE A 41 14.05 1.47 4.92
N GLN A 42 15.07 2.33 5.03
CA GLN A 42 16.48 2.01 4.74
C GLN A 42 16.68 1.23 3.42
N ASP A 43 16.11 1.72 2.32
CA ASP A 43 16.16 1.06 1.00
C ASP A 43 15.56 -0.35 0.94
N HIS A 44 14.67 -0.69 1.88
CA HIS A 44 13.94 -1.95 1.91
C HIS A 44 12.45 -1.72 2.05
N TRP A 45 11.68 -2.63 1.45
CA TRP A 45 10.28 -2.82 1.74
C TRP A 45 10.12 -3.77 2.91
N LEU A 46 9.21 -3.45 3.81
CA LEU A 46 8.82 -4.25 4.96
C LEU A 46 7.33 -4.51 4.85
N PHE A 47 6.89 -5.77 4.94
CA PHE A 47 5.47 -6.11 4.96
C PHE A 47 5.21 -7.39 5.76
N ALA A 48 4.08 -7.44 6.44
CA ALA A 48 3.61 -8.65 7.13
C ALA A 48 2.96 -9.60 6.11
N TYR A 49 3.41 -10.85 6.02
CA TYR A 49 2.91 -11.82 5.02
C TYR A 49 2.22 -13.04 5.64
N GLY A 50 2.09 -13.07 6.96
CA GLY A 50 1.49 -14.16 7.68
C GLY A 50 1.66 -13.99 9.18
N THR A 51 1.27 -15.02 9.91
CA THR A 51 1.29 -15.06 11.37
C THR A 51 1.96 -16.35 11.82
N ASP A 52 2.73 -16.29 12.90
CA ASP A 52 3.40 -17.44 13.50
C ASP A 52 2.44 -18.25 14.40
N GLU A 53 2.91 -19.38 14.95
CA GLU A 53 2.15 -20.30 15.81
C GLU A 53 1.61 -19.60 17.08
N ASP A 54 2.31 -18.59 17.57
CA ASP A 54 1.92 -17.77 18.72
C ASP A 54 1.01 -16.57 18.37
N GLY A 55 0.63 -16.42 17.10
CA GLY A 55 -0.24 -15.32 16.68
C GLY A 55 0.50 -14.01 16.36
N ASN A 56 1.84 -14.01 16.29
CA ASN A 56 2.62 -12.81 15.97
C ASN A 56 2.77 -12.60 14.46
N ASP A 57 2.77 -11.34 14.02
CA ASP A 57 3.01 -11.00 12.62
C ASP A 57 4.43 -11.36 12.17
N VAL A 58 4.51 -12.08 11.05
CA VAL A 58 5.78 -12.38 10.40
C VAL A 58 6.07 -11.32 9.35
N VAL A 59 7.07 -10.49 9.63
CA VAL A 59 7.50 -9.39 8.75
C VAL A 59 8.63 -9.84 7.83
N ARG A 60 8.47 -9.58 6.52
CA ARG A 60 9.51 -9.77 5.51
C ARG A 60 10.16 -8.45 5.15
N ARG A 61 11.49 -8.45 5.06
CA ARG A 61 12.30 -7.32 4.59
C ARG A 61 12.89 -7.64 3.23
N VAL A 62 12.59 -6.84 2.22
CA VAL A 62 13.04 -7.04 0.83
C VAL A 62 13.78 -5.80 0.33
N PRO A 63 15.02 -5.92 -0.17
CA PRO A 63 15.76 -4.77 -0.71
C PRO A 63 15.06 -4.20 -1.95
N LYS A 64 15.07 -2.88 -2.13
CA LYS A 64 14.38 -2.20 -3.24
C LYS A 64 14.73 -2.76 -4.63
N GLN A 65 15.96 -3.25 -4.82
CA GLN A 65 16.42 -3.78 -6.10
C GLN A 65 15.75 -5.09 -6.50
N ARG A 66 15.12 -5.79 -5.55
CA ARG A 66 14.38 -7.03 -5.77
C ARG A 66 12.87 -6.82 -5.79
N VAL A 67 12.40 -5.58 -5.68
CA VAL A 67 10.98 -5.26 -5.80
C VAL A 67 10.71 -4.78 -7.21
N HIS A 68 9.77 -5.44 -7.89
CA HIS A 68 9.36 -5.07 -9.24
C HIS A 68 8.43 -3.87 -9.21
N TYR A 69 7.40 -3.93 -8.36
CA TYR A 69 6.50 -2.81 -8.13
C TYR A 69 5.76 -2.94 -6.81
N VAL A 70 5.23 -1.80 -6.35
CA VAL A 70 4.23 -1.70 -5.29
C VAL A 70 3.08 -0.87 -5.81
N GLU A 71 1.88 -1.42 -5.75
CA GLU A 71 0.62 -0.77 -6.08
C GLU A 71 -0.15 -0.54 -4.79
N ARG A 72 -0.78 0.62 -4.61
CA ARG A 72 -1.60 0.94 -3.44
C ARG A 72 -2.96 1.49 -3.86
N SER A 73 -4.00 0.96 -3.26
CA SER A 73 -5.34 1.54 -3.25
C SER A 73 -5.45 2.47 -2.05
N VAL A 74 -5.96 3.68 -2.23
CA VAL A 74 -6.30 4.59 -1.13
C VAL A 74 -7.74 5.05 -1.33
N GLU A 75 -8.48 5.21 -0.24
CA GLU A 75 -9.93 5.51 -0.29
C GLU A 75 -10.23 6.87 -0.94
N GLU A 76 -9.32 7.86 -0.83
CA GLU A 76 -9.50 9.21 -1.39
C GLU A 76 -8.50 9.55 -2.52
N LEU A 77 -8.20 8.60 -3.42
CA LEU A 77 -7.31 8.87 -4.57
C LEU A 77 -7.99 9.71 -5.67
N GLU A 78 -9.33 9.76 -5.70
CA GLU A 78 -10.08 10.42 -6.77
C GLU A 78 -9.67 11.91 -6.88
N GLU A 79 -9.56 12.63 -5.75
CA GLU A 79 -9.24 14.07 -5.76
C GLU A 79 -7.78 14.37 -6.18
N THR A 80 -6.84 13.45 -5.88
CA THR A 80 -5.41 13.66 -6.16
C THR A 80 -5.06 13.35 -7.62
N PHE A 81 -5.68 12.33 -8.23
CA PHE A 81 -5.45 12.00 -9.63
C PHE A 81 -6.15 12.96 -10.60
N GLU A 82 -7.37 13.40 -10.30
CA GLU A 82 -8.06 14.44 -11.09
C GLU A 82 -7.23 15.73 -11.11
N SER A 83 -6.73 16.16 -9.95
CA SER A 83 -5.85 17.34 -9.85
C SER A 83 -4.55 17.21 -10.65
N GLY A 84 -3.98 16.00 -10.75
CA GLY A 84 -2.78 15.74 -11.55
C GLY A 84 -3.05 15.75 -13.06
N LEU A 85 -4.18 15.17 -13.48
CA LEU A 85 -4.61 15.10 -14.88
C LEU A 85 -5.05 16.47 -15.42
N GLU A 86 -5.81 17.24 -14.63
CA GLU A 86 -6.22 18.61 -14.96
C GLU A 86 -5.00 19.53 -15.14
N LYS A 87 -4.00 19.42 -14.25
CA LYS A 87 -2.74 20.17 -14.38
C LYS A 87 -1.92 19.77 -15.62
N ALA A 88 -1.98 18.50 -16.03
CA ALA A 88 -1.30 18.04 -17.24
C ALA A 88 -2.00 18.52 -18.52
N LYS A 89 -3.35 18.54 -18.54
CA LYS A 89 -4.14 19.09 -19.66
C LYS A 89 -3.91 20.59 -19.82
N GLY A 90 -3.99 21.36 -18.74
CA GLY A 90 -3.77 22.81 -18.79
C GLY A 90 -2.38 23.20 -19.33
N LYS A 91 -1.34 22.42 -19.02
CA LYS A 91 0.01 22.65 -19.55
C LYS A 91 0.17 22.29 -21.03
N LEU A 92 -0.64 21.37 -21.53
CA LEU A 92 -0.64 20.99 -22.95
C LEU A 92 -1.42 22.01 -23.81
N GLU A 93 -2.44 22.65 -23.23
CA GLU A 93 -3.22 23.71 -23.88
C GLU A 93 -2.45 25.03 -23.95
N ASP A 94 -1.69 25.38 -22.91
CA ASP A 94 -0.82 26.58 -22.88
C ASP A 94 0.32 26.55 -23.92
N LEU A 95 0.75 25.37 -24.35
CA LEU A 95 1.78 25.19 -25.40
C LEU A 95 1.21 25.22 -26.82
N ARG A 96 -0.11 25.26 -26.98
CA ARG A 96 -0.80 25.20 -28.27
C ARG A 96 -1.30 26.58 -28.76
N ASP A 97 -1.15 27.62 -27.94
CA ASP A 97 -1.40 29.03 -28.30
C ASP A 97 -0.12 29.76 -28.73
#